data_AF-F4L4E1-F1
#
_entry.id   AF-F4L4E1-F1
#
_cell.length_a   1.000
_cell.length_b   1.000
_cell.length_c   1.000
_cell.angle_alpha   90.00
_cell.angle_beta   90.00
_cell.angle_gamma   90.00
#
_symmetry.space_group_name_H-M   'P 1'
#
loop_
_entity.id
_entity.type
_entity.pdbx_description
1 polymer ?
#
loop_
_entity_poly.entity_id
_entity_poly.type
_entity_poly.pdbx_seq_one_letter_code
_entity_poly.pdbx_strand_id
1 'polypeptide(L)'
;MKTNQYQEEQQEMNEEMLAAVAKLTRAGFLLLIVLIVLFWQNYTLIFKKDVPDKTLTSIDYILPITLSETAQKGKTIFIANCAACHNKNMRDDLTGPALGGVKEKWAAYPRQDLYKWIRNSQAMIQQKHPRALALWKDWNPTIMNSFNSLKDDDIDAIFAYVEEVYAAR
;
A
#
# COMPACT_ATOMS: atom_id res chain seq x y z
N MET A 1 -23.48 65.09 -24.16
CA MET A 1 -22.41 64.69 -25.11
C MET A 1 -21.15 64.13 -24.44
N LYS A 2 -20.83 64.39 -23.16
CA LYS A 2 -19.58 63.88 -22.53
C LYS A 2 -19.63 62.43 -22.01
N THR A 3 -20.82 61.85 -21.84
CA THR A 3 -20.98 60.48 -21.36
C THR A 3 -20.54 59.44 -22.39
N ASN A 4 -20.69 59.73 -23.68
CA ASN A 4 -20.33 58.77 -24.73
C ASN A 4 -18.81 58.61 -24.85
N GLN A 5 -18.07 59.73 -24.81
CA GLN A 5 -16.62 59.73 -24.87
C GLN A 5 -15.96 58.98 -23.70
N TYR A 6 -16.51 59.11 -22.48
CA TYR A 6 -16.00 58.38 -21.32
C TYR A 6 -16.26 56.88 -21.41
N GLN A 7 -17.42 56.46 -21.96
CA GLN A 7 -17.70 55.04 -22.14
C GLN A 7 -16.85 54.42 -23.25
N GLU A 8 -16.60 55.16 -24.33
CA GLU A 8 -15.70 54.76 -25.42
C GLU A 8 -14.26 54.58 -24.92
N GLU A 9 -13.73 55.52 -24.11
CA GLU A 9 -12.38 55.45 -23.54
C GLU A 9 -12.24 54.27 -22.53
N GLN A 10 -13.26 53.99 -21.72
CA GLN A 10 -13.28 52.83 -20.84
C GLN A 10 -13.37 51.51 -21.61
N GLN A 11 -14.12 51.48 -22.72
CA GLN A 11 -14.23 50.30 -23.56
C GLN A 11 -12.91 50.00 -24.28
N GLU A 12 -12.24 51.02 -24.81
CA GLU A 12 -10.92 50.91 -25.43
C GLU A 12 -9.87 50.39 -24.42
N MET A 13 -9.83 50.97 -23.21
CA MET A 13 -8.94 50.52 -22.15
C MET A 13 -9.21 49.07 -21.71
N ASN A 14 -10.48 48.64 -21.69
CA ASN A 14 -10.85 47.27 -21.37
C ASN A 14 -10.45 46.28 -22.47
N GLU A 15 -10.60 46.65 -23.75
CA GLU A 15 -10.16 45.81 -24.88
C GLU A 15 -8.63 45.67 -24.91
N GLU A 16 -7.89 46.75 -24.65
CA GLU A 16 -6.43 46.71 -24.52
C GLU A 16 -5.99 45.84 -23.34
N MET A 17 -6.64 45.99 -22.18
CA MET A 17 -6.38 45.18 -20.99
C MET A 17 -6.67 43.70 -21.26
N LEU A 18 -7.78 43.36 -21.92
CA LEU A 18 -8.13 41.98 -22.28
C LEU A 18 -7.11 41.39 -23.27
N ALA A 19 -6.65 42.17 -24.25
CA ALA A 19 -5.60 41.76 -25.17
C ALA A 19 -4.26 41.52 -24.44
N ALA A 20 -3.93 42.32 -23.43
CA ALA A 20 -2.74 42.14 -22.59
C ALA A 20 -2.86 40.88 -21.71
N VAL A 21 -4.00 40.65 -21.05
CA VAL A 21 -4.27 39.46 -20.23
C VAL A 21 -4.25 38.18 -21.08
N ALA A 22 -4.80 38.21 -22.30
CA ALA A 22 -4.75 37.08 -23.23
C ALA A 22 -3.32 36.73 -23.68
N LYS A 23 -2.43 37.72 -23.83
CA LYS A 23 -1.02 37.50 -24.14
C LYS A 23 -0.27 36.90 -22.95
N LEU A 24 -0.56 37.38 -21.73
CA LEU A 24 0.04 36.88 -20.48
C LEU A 24 -0.39 35.44 -20.16
N THR A 25 -1.66 35.09 -20.38
CA THR A 25 -2.17 33.72 -20.17
C THR A 25 -1.59 32.72 -21.16
N ARG A 26 -1.40 33.12 -22.43
CA ARG A 26 -0.73 32.28 -23.44
C ARG A 26 0.76 32.04 -23.12
N ALA A 27 1.48 33.09 -22.72
CA ALA A 27 2.88 32.96 -22.33
C ALA A 27 3.05 32.12 -21.05
N GLY A 28 2.15 32.28 -20.07
CA GLY A 28 2.14 31.49 -18.84
C GLY A 28 1.82 30.00 -19.06
N PHE A 29 0.86 29.70 -19.95
CA PHE A 29 0.50 28.31 -20.29
C PHE A 29 1.65 27.61 -21.05
N LEU A 30 2.34 28.32 -21.95
CA LEU A 30 3.52 27.78 -22.63
C LEU A 30 4.68 27.53 -21.66
N LEU A 31 4.94 28.44 -20.70
CA LEU A 31 5.93 28.21 -19.65
C LEU A 31 5.57 27.02 -18.76
N LEU A 32 4.30 26.86 -18.40
CA LEU A 32 3.83 25.74 -17.58
C LEU A 32 3.94 24.40 -18.33
N ILE A 33 3.62 24.37 -19.63
CA ILE A 33 3.86 23.19 -20.48
C ILE A 33 5.36 22.88 -20.57
N VAL A 34 6.21 23.88 -20.80
CA VAL A 34 7.67 23.69 -20.85
C VAL A 34 8.19 23.16 -19.52
N LEU A 35 7.72 23.68 -18.39
CA LEU A 35 8.09 23.17 -17.06
C LEU A 35 7.59 21.74 -16.81
N ILE A 36 6.39 21.39 -17.26
CA ILE A 36 5.86 20.02 -17.17
C ILE A 36 6.67 19.08 -18.06
N VAL A 37 7.00 19.46 -19.29
CA VAL A 37 7.81 18.65 -20.21
C VAL A 37 9.23 18.48 -19.68
N LEU A 38 9.85 19.54 -19.16
CA LEU A 38 11.16 19.47 -18.52
C LEU A 38 11.12 18.61 -17.26
N PHE A 39 10.06 18.72 -16.44
CA PHE A 39 9.86 17.87 -15.27
C PHE A 39 9.65 16.41 -15.69
N TRP A 40 8.93 16.13 -16.78
CA TRP A 40 8.72 14.78 -17.30
C TRP A 40 10.01 14.18 -17.88
N GLN A 41 10.76 14.97 -18.64
CA GLN A 41 12.08 14.58 -19.16
C GLN A 41 13.07 14.31 -18.02
N ASN A 42 13.07 15.11 -16.96
CA ASN A 42 13.98 14.94 -15.82
C ASN A 42 13.50 13.83 -14.85
N TYR A 43 12.19 13.61 -14.71
CA TYR A 43 11.62 12.51 -13.92
C TYR A 43 12.11 11.15 -14.45
N THR A 44 12.05 10.91 -15.75
CA THR A 44 12.50 9.62 -16.32
C THR A 44 13.98 9.31 -16.06
N LEU A 45 14.82 10.33 -15.91
CA LEU A 45 16.26 10.17 -15.62
C LEU A 45 16.53 9.86 -14.14
N ILE A 46 15.69 10.32 -13.22
CA ILE A 46 15.86 10.11 -11.77
C ILE A 46 15.24 8.76 -11.33
N PHE A 47 14.18 8.30 -12.00
CA PHE A 47 13.49 7.02 -11.69
C PHE A 47 14.00 5.82 -12.49
N LYS A 48 14.92 6.03 -13.45
CA LYS A 48 15.70 4.95 -14.06
C LYS A 48 16.98 4.70 -13.28
N LYS A 49 16.88 4.64 -11.95
CA LYS A 49 17.96 4.10 -11.11
C LYS A 49 17.91 2.58 -11.25
N ASP A 50 18.77 2.08 -12.13
CA ASP A 50 19.44 0.79 -12.04
C ASP A 50 18.59 -0.34 -11.44
N VAL A 51 17.55 -0.77 -12.16
CA VAL A 51 17.20 -2.19 -12.10
C VAL A 51 18.30 -2.89 -12.88
N PRO A 52 19.15 -3.72 -12.25
CA PRO A 52 20.20 -4.41 -12.98
C PRO A 52 19.53 -5.23 -14.10
N ASP A 53 19.88 -4.91 -15.34
CA ASP A 53 19.58 -5.70 -16.52
C ASP A 53 20.39 -7.00 -16.40
N LYS A 54 19.90 -7.87 -15.51
CA LYS A 54 20.01 -9.29 -15.79
C LYS A 54 19.09 -9.45 -16.99
N THR A 55 19.68 -9.56 -18.16
CA THR A 55 19.03 -10.12 -19.34
C THR A 55 18.62 -11.54 -18.97
N LEU A 56 17.52 -11.65 -18.21
CA LEU A 56 16.80 -12.87 -17.94
C LEU A 56 16.16 -13.17 -19.28
N THR A 57 16.80 -14.06 -20.03
CA THR A 57 16.08 -14.87 -21.01
C THR A 57 14.77 -15.28 -20.36
N SER A 58 13.65 -14.95 -21.00
CA SER A 58 12.27 -15.00 -20.50
C SER A 58 11.75 -16.42 -20.21
N ILE A 59 12.52 -17.18 -19.44
CA ILE A 59 12.31 -18.55 -18.98
C ILE A 59 12.70 -18.74 -17.51
N ASP A 60 13.09 -17.68 -16.79
CA ASP A 60 13.33 -17.76 -15.36
C ASP A 60 12.02 -17.79 -14.56
N TYR A 61 11.58 -19.02 -14.33
CA TYR A 61 11.26 -19.53 -12.99
C TYR A 61 9.84 -19.27 -12.45
N ILE A 62 8.84 -19.79 -13.17
CA ILE A 62 7.68 -20.39 -12.48
C ILE A 62 8.15 -21.73 -11.88
N LEU A 63 9.07 -21.73 -10.90
CA LEU A 63 9.10 -22.91 -10.05
C LEU A 63 7.85 -22.86 -9.18
N PRO A 64 7.05 -23.93 -9.16
CA PRO A 64 6.06 -24.06 -8.11
C PRO A 64 6.79 -23.95 -6.77
N ILE A 65 6.38 -23.00 -5.92
CA ILE A 65 6.83 -22.94 -4.54
C ILE A 65 6.53 -24.33 -3.95
N THR A 66 7.59 -25.08 -3.69
CA THR A 66 7.48 -26.41 -3.12
C THR A 66 7.31 -26.22 -1.63
N LEU A 67 6.05 -26.17 -1.19
CA LEU A 67 5.73 -26.01 0.22
C LEU A 67 6.06 -27.30 0.99
N SER A 68 6.60 -27.17 2.21
CA SER A 68 6.69 -28.28 3.14
C SER A 68 5.31 -28.89 3.43
N GLU A 69 5.25 -30.14 3.89
CA GLU A 69 3.98 -30.78 4.28
C GLU A 69 3.21 -29.94 5.32
N THR A 70 3.94 -29.39 6.30
CA THR A 70 3.40 -28.48 7.30
C THR A 70 2.83 -27.21 6.67
N ALA A 71 3.54 -26.58 5.73
CA ALA A 71 3.06 -25.41 5.02
C ALA A 71 1.87 -25.71 4.07
N GLN A 72 1.75 -26.93 3.53
CA GLN A 72 0.58 -27.35 2.76
C GLN A 72 -0.67 -27.46 3.64
N LYS A 73 -0.53 -28.02 4.85
CA LYS A 73 -1.60 -27.99 5.87
C LYS A 73 -1.96 -26.54 6.21
N GLY A 74 -0.94 -25.71 6.45
CA GLY A 74 -1.09 -24.28 6.75
C GLY A 74 -1.83 -23.51 5.68
N LYS A 75 -1.50 -23.74 4.40
CA LYS A 75 -2.17 -23.14 3.24
C LYS A 75 -3.67 -23.43 3.25
N THR A 76 -4.06 -24.66 3.56
CA THR A 76 -5.47 -25.06 3.61
C THR A 76 -6.22 -24.29 4.69
N ILE A 77 -5.64 -24.22 5.89
CA ILE A 77 -6.24 -23.48 7.02
C ILE A 77 -6.29 -21.98 6.71
N PHE A 78 -5.21 -21.41 6.17
CA PHE A 78 -5.11 -20.00 5.81
C PHE A 78 -6.16 -19.60 4.77
N ILE A 79 -6.35 -20.40 3.72
CA ILE A 79 -7.35 -20.12 2.67
C ILE A 79 -8.76 -20.11 3.27
N ALA A 80 -9.05 -21.06 4.15
CA ALA A 80 -10.38 -21.18 4.76
C ALA A 80 -10.69 -20.06 5.78
N ASN A 81 -9.68 -19.58 6.52
CA ASN A 81 -9.93 -18.74 7.70
C ASN A 81 -9.34 -17.32 7.60
N CYS A 82 -8.32 -17.09 6.77
CA CYS A 82 -7.51 -15.87 6.83
C CYS A 82 -7.48 -15.10 5.50
N ALA A 83 -7.54 -15.81 4.37
CA ALA A 83 -7.30 -15.25 3.04
C ALA A 83 -8.35 -14.24 2.56
N ALA A 84 -9.49 -14.11 3.24
CA ALA A 84 -10.48 -13.08 2.97
C ALA A 84 -9.99 -11.68 3.39
N CYS A 85 -9.10 -11.60 4.39
CA CYS A 85 -8.64 -10.34 4.95
C CYS A 85 -7.13 -10.13 4.83
N HIS A 86 -6.33 -11.20 4.77
CA HIS A 86 -4.88 -11.10 4.63
C HIS A 86 -4.43 -11.49 3.23
N ASN A 87 -3.52 -10.68 2.67
CA ASN A 87 -3.03 -10.89 1.32
C ASN A 87 -2.19 -12.17 1.21
N LYS A 88 -2.49 -13.00 0.21
CA LYS A 88 -1.79 -14.27 -0.06
C LYS A 88 -0.32 -14.09 -0.44
N ASN A 89 0.09 -12.89 -0.86
CA ASN A 89 1.49 -12.60 -1.19
C ASN A 89 2.35 -12.31 0.05
N MET A 90 1.74 -12.17 1.23
CA MET A 90 2.40 -11.88 2.52
C MET A 90 3.18 -10.55 2.56
N ARG A 91 3.16 -9.73 1.51
CA ARG A 91 3.96 -8.52 1.36
C ARG A 91 3.12 -7.26 1.38
N ASP A 92 1.92 -7.33 0.85
CA ASP A 92 1.01 -6.19 0.75
C ASP A 92 -0.12 -6.29 1.76
N ASP A 93 -0.56 -5.13 2.20
CA ASP A 93 -1.75 -5.00 3.03
C ASP A 93 -3.02 -5.31 2.21
N LEU A 94 -4.08 -5.71 2.91
CA LEU A 94 -5.43 -5.85 2.37
C LEU A 94 -6.40 -5.26 3.41
N THR A 95 -7.45 -5.98 3.79
CA THR A 95 -8.34 -5.61 4.90
C THR A 95 -7.60 -5.67 6.23
N GLY A 96 -6.64 -6.59 6.34
CA GLY A 96 -5.68 -6.70 7.44
C GLY A 96 -4.24 -6.55 6.96
N PRO A 97 -3.27 -6.47 7.90
CA PRO A 97 -1.87 -6.25 7.59
C PRO A 97 -1.24 -7.39 6.80
N ALA A 98 -0.18 -7.07 6.05
CA ALA A 98 0.73 -8.04 5.47
C ALA A 98 1.36 -8.92 6.57
N LEU A 99 1.25 -10.24 6.38
CA LEU A 99 1.67 -11.23 7.38
C LEU A 99 3.14 -11.67 7.24
N GLY A 100 3.84 -11.27 6.19
CA GLY A 100 5.28 -11.54 6.05
C GLY A 100 6.04 -11.01 7.25
N GLY A 101 6.89 -11.85 7.84
CA GLY A 101 7.65 -11.52 9.05
C GLY A 101 6.80 -11.34 10.31
N VAL A 102 5.61 -11.96 10.42
CA VAL A 102 4.72 -11.79 11.58
C VAL A 102 5.35 -12.20 12.89
N LYS A 103 6.20 -13.24 12.92
CA LYS A 103 6.86 -13.68 14.15
C LYS A 103 7.87 -12.64 14.63
N GLU A 104 8.62 -12.04 13.72
CA GLU A 104 9.59 -10.97 14.00
C GLU A 104 8.88 -9.72 14.52
N LYS A 105 7.74 -9.36 13.91
CA LYS A 105 6.85 -8.27 14.34
C LYS A 105 6.27 -8.47 15.75
N TRP A 106 6.36 -9.67 16.32
CA TRP A 106 5.92 -10.03 17.66
C TRP A 106 7.05 -10.51 18.57
N ALA A 107 8.31 -10.48 18.12
CA ALA A 107 9.45 -11.08 18.84
C ALA A 107 9.78 -10.43 20.19
N ALA A 108 9.30 -9.20 20.44
CA ALA A 108 9.42 -8.54 21.75
C ALA A 108 8.48 -9.11 22.82
N TYR A 109 7.60 -10.06 22.47
CA TYR A 109 6.60 -10.67 23.34
C TYR A 109 6.77 -12.20 23.36
N PRO A 110 6.27 -12.88 24.41
CA PRO A 110 6.19 -14.33 24.42
C PRO A 110 5.47 -14.86 23.18
N ARG A 111 6.02 -15.91 22.56
CA ARG A 111 5.41 -16.56 21.37
C ARG A 111 3.92 -16.83 21.56
N GLN A 112 3.52 -17.26 22.76
CA GLN A 112 2.13 -17.56 23.12
C GLN A 112 1.17 -16.38 23.00
N ASP A 113 1.64 -15.13 23.06
CA ASP A 113 0.78 -13.96 22.92
C ASP A 113 0.32 -13.77 21.48
N LEU A 114 1.14 -14.13 20.49
CA LEU A 114 0.69 -14.16 19.08
C LEU A 114 -0.38 -15.25 18.85
N TYR A 115 -0.34 -16.36 19.60
CA TYR A 115 -1.32 -17.44 19.49
C TYR A 115 -2.64 -16.99 20.09
N LYS A 116 -2.60 -16.35 21.27
CA LYS A 116 -3.76 -15.71 21.87
C LYS A 116 -4.36 -14.66 20.95
N TRP A 117 -3.52 -13.88 20.25
CA TRP A 117 -3.98 -12.86 19.31
C TRP A 117 -4.77 -13.48 18.15
N ILE A 118 -4.24 -14.56 17.56
CA ILE A 118 -4.92 -15.28 16.48
C ILE A 118 -6.22 -15.91 16.98
N ARG A 119 -6.25 -16.48 18.19
CA ARG A 119 -7.47 -17.08 18.74
C ARG A 119 -8.53 -16.03 19.08
N ASN A 120 -8.15 -14.93 19.71
CA ASN A 120 -9.07 -13.90 20.17
C ASN A 120 -8.37 -12.54 20.35
N SER A 121 -8.24 -11.82 19.23
CA SER A 121 -7.65 -10.47 19.19
C SER A 121 -8.36 -9.48 20.13
N GLN A 122 -9.69 -9.54 20.19
CA GLN A 122 -10.51 -8.62 20.97
C GLN A 122 -10.31 -8.79 22.48
N ALA A 123 -10.15 -10.03 22.97
CA ALA A 123 -9.82 -10.26 24.37
C ALA A 123 -8.47 -9.62 24.76
N MET A 124 -7.46 -9.69 23.89
CA MET A 124 -6.16 -9.06 24.15
C MET A 124 -6.23 -7.53 24.13
N ILE A 125 -7.06 -6.95 23.25
CA ILE A 125 -7.34 -5.51 23.22
C ILE A 125 -8.01 -5.07 24.52
N GLN A 126 -9.02 -5.81 25.00
CA GLN A 126 -9.70 -5.53 26.26
C GLN A 126 -8.76 -5.65 27.48
N GLN A 127 -7.85 -6.63 27.45
CA GLN A 127 -6.78 -6.78 28.46
C GLN A 127 -5.66 -5.74 28.34
N LYS A 128 -5.77 -4.81 27.39
CA LYS A 128 -4.79 -3.74 27.14
C LYS A 128 -3.38 -4.27 26.83
N HIS A 129 -3.28 -5.41 26.17
CA HIS A 129 -1.98 -5.93 25.74
C HIS A 129 -1.31 -4.92 24.79
N PRO A 130 -0.08 -4.48 25.04
CA PRO A 130 0.51 -3.32 24.35
C PRO A 130 0.64 -3.52 22.83
N ARG A 131 1.04 -4.71 22.36
CA ARG A 131 1.09 -5.00 20.93
C ARG A 131 -0.29 -5.03 20.28
N ALA A 132 -1.29 -5.52 20.99
CA ALA A 132 -2.66 -5.64 20.51
C ALA A 132 -3.30 -4.26 20.36
N LEU A 133 -3.08 -3.37 21.35
CA LEU A 133 -3.51 -1.97 21.27
C LEU A 133 -2.80 -1.21 20.15
N ALA A 134 -1.51 -1.44 19.95
CA ALA A 134 -0.78 -0.83 18.83
C ALA A 134 -1.38 -1.25 17.48
N LEU A 135 -1.63 -2.54 17.27
CA LEU A 135 -2.31 -3.01 16.05
C LEU A 135 -3.73 -2.46 15.93
N TRP A 136 -4.50 -2.43 17.02
CA TRP A 136 -5.84 -1.88 17.01
C TRP A 136 -5.86 -0.40 16.62
N LYS A 137 -4.89 0.40 17.08
CA LYS A 137 -4.77 1.81 16.71
C LYS A 137 -4.65 2.00 15.19
N ASP A 138 -3.91 1.12 14.52
CA ASP A 138 -3.63 1.22 13.09
C ASP A 138 -4.74 0.59 12.22
N TRP A 139 -5.44 -0.43 12.73
CA TRP A 139 -6.36 -1.27 11.96
C TRP A 139 -7.83 -1.19 12.38
N ASN A 140 -8.16 -0.42 13.42
CA ASN A 140 -9.57 -0.16 13.75
C ASN A 140 -10.28 0.56 12.58
N PRO A 141 -11.61 0.38 12.43
CA PRO A 141 -12.50 -0.46 13.23
C PRO A 141 -12.57 -1.92 12.75
N THR A 142 -11.64 -2.39 11.92
CA THR A 142 -11.66 -3.76 11.37
C THR A 142 -11.42 -4.79 12.47
N ILE A 143 -12.39 -5.68 12.68
CA ILE A 143 -12.33 -6.75 13.69
C ILE A 143 -11.83 -8.04 13.03
N MET A 144 -10.73 -8.58 13.56
CA MET A 144 -10.28 -9.94 13.23
C MET A 144 -11.15 -10.96 13.96
N ASN A 145 -11.74 -11.90 13.21
CA ASN A 145 -12.56 -12.98 13.75
C ASN A 145 -11.82 -13.78 14.84
N SER A 146 -12.57 -14.36 15.76
CA SER A 146 -12.00 -15.26 16.78
C SER A 146 -11.91 -16.69 16.24
N PHE A 147 -10.73 -17.29 16.35
CA PHE A 147 -10.42 -18.64 15.87
C PHE A 147 -10.11 -19.58 17.05
N ASN A 148 -11.00 -19.61 18.05
CA ASN A 148 -10.81 -20.37 19.29
C ASN A 148 -10.65 -21.89 19.09
N SER A 149 -11.10 -22.43 17.95
CA SER A 149 -10.96 -23.84 17.61
C SER A 149 -9.57 -24.22 17.08
N LEU A 150 -8.74 -23.26 16.68
CA LEU A 150 -7.40 -23.55 16.16
C LEU A 150 -6.46 -24.03 17.27
N LYS A 151 -5.84 -25.18 17.07
CA LYS A 151 -4.81 -25.73 17.97
C LYS A 151 -3.45 -25.09 17.68
N ASP A 152 -2.49 -25.26 18.58
CA ASP A 152 -1.14 -24.71 18.41
C ASP A 152 -0.52 -25.22 17.10
N ASP A 153 -0.66 -26.52 16.80
CA ASP A 153 -0.17 -27.13 15.56
C ASP A 153 -0.83 -26.57 14.28
N ASP A 154 -2.06 -26.08 14.38
CA ASP A 154 -2.76 -25.46 13.24
C ASP A 154 -2.22 -24.06 12.99
N ILE A 155 -1.97 -23.30 14.07
CA ILE A 155 -1.36 -21.98 14.02
C ILE A 155 0.09 -22.08 13.54
N ASP A 156 0.83 -23.09 13.99
CA ASP A 156 2.19 -23.37 13.51
C ASP A 156 2.23 -23.69 12.02
N ALA A 157 1.29 -24.50 11.54
CA ALA A 157 1.15 -24.77 10.12
C ALA A 157 0.90 -23.48 9.33
N ILE A 158 0.03 -22.59 9.82
CA ILE A 158 -0.21 -21.27 9.21
C ILE A 158 1.07 -20.44 9.17
N PHE A 159 1.86 -20.40 10.25
CA PHE A 159 3.14 -19.68 10.24
C PHE A 159 4.11 -20.23 9.21
N ALA A 160 4.28 -21.56 9.14
CA ALA A 160 5.13 -22.19 8.13
C ALA A 160 4.70 -21.78 6.71
N TYR A 161 3.40 -21.77 6.42
CA TYR A 161 2.87 -21.30 5.14
C TYR A 161 3.21 -19.82 4.87
N VAL A 162 2.96 -18.94 5.83
CA VAL A 162 3.23 -17.50 5.70
C VAL A 162 4.72 -17.24 5.44
N GLU A 163 5.59 -17.91 6.18
CA GLU A 163 7.04 -17.75 6.06
C GLU A 163 7.59 -18.27 4.74
N GLU A 164 7.20 -19.49 4.34
CA GLU A 164 7.67 -20.08 3.07
C GLU A 164 7.19 -19.25 1.87
N VAL A 165 5.95 -18.75 1.89
CA VAL A 165 5.45 -17.86 0.83
C VAL A 165 6.18 -16.51 0.83
N TYR A 166 6.44 -15.95 2.02
CA TYR A 166 7.14 -14.67 2.14
C TYR A 166 8.60 -14.76 1.70
N ALA A 167 9.28 -15.87 2.00
CA ALA A 167 10.67 -16.13 1.64
C ALA A 167 10.87 -16.48 0.16
N ALA A 168 9.87 -17.12 -0.47
CA ALA A 168 9.96 -17.54 -1.87
C ALA A 168 9.62 -16.43 -2.88
N ARG A 169 9.30 -15.22 -2.43
CA ARG A 169 8.91 -14.06 -3.26
C ARG A 169 9.70 -12.84 -2.87
#